data_AF-A0A971RWV0-F1
#
_entry.id   AF-A0A971RWV0-F1
#
_cell.length_a   1.000
_cell.length_b   1.000
_cell.length_c   1.000
_cell.angle_alpha   90.00
_cell.angle_beta   90.00
_cell.angle_gamma   90.00
#
_symmetry.space_group_name_H-M   'P 1'
#
loop_
_entity.id
_entity.type
_entity.pdbx_description
1 polymer ?
#
loop_
_entity_poly.entity_id
_entity_poly.type
_entity_poly.pdbx_seq_one_letter_code
_entity_poly.pdbx_strand_id
1 'polypeptide(L)' 'YSILITNNDLVEGNLKVDSCIRVDKIYTLSQNIVVKKFGKVTSHVMNQVKNKIDELIK' A
#
# COMPACT_ATOMS: atom_id res chain seq x y z
N TYR A 1 0.21 -8.03 10.12
CA TYR A 1 1.46 -7.55 9.51
C TYR A 1 1.15 -6.30 8.71
N SER A 2 1.46 -5.11 9.25
CA SER A 2 1.09 -3.83 8.62
C SER A 2 2.25 -2.85 8.51
N ILE A 3 2.11 -1.90 7.60
CA ILE A 3 3.04 -0.78 7.37
C ILE A 3 2.22 0.50 7.52
N LEU A 4 2.61 1.36 8.46
CA LEU A 4 1.99 2.67 8.63
C LEU A 4 2.41 3.57 7.46
N ILE A 5 1.45 4.31 6.91
CA ILE A 5 1.67 5.27 5.84
C ILE A 5 1.05 6.61 6.22
N THR A 6 1.82 7.67 6.00
CA THR A 6 1.39 9.05 6.20
C THR A 6 1.36 9.80 4.86
N ASN A 7 0.94 11.05 4.86
CA ASN A 7 0.97 11.87 3.64
C ASN A 7 2.39 12.11 3.08
N ASN A 8 3.42 12.04 3.91
CA ASN A 8 4.82 12.16 3.46
C ASN A 8 5.30 10.94 2.67
N ASP A 9 4.61 9.81 2.82
CA ASP A 9 4.93 8.54 2.19
C ASP A 9 4.26 8.37 0.82
N LEU A 10 3.57 9.41 0.34
CA LEU A 10 2.85 9.46 -0.94
C LEU A 10 3.60 10.36 -1.93
N VAL A 11 3.76 9.85 -3.15
CA VAL A 11 4.20 10.63 -4.31
C VAL A 11 3.03 11.40 -4.91
N GLU A 12 1.82 10.87 -4.78
CA GLU A 12 0.60 11.43 -5.36
C GLU A 12 -0.60 11.05 -4.49
N GLY A 13 -1.58 11.95 -4.38
CA GLY A 13 -2.77 11.77 -3.55
C GLY A 13 -2.56 12.24 -2.11
N ASN A 14 -3.64 12.40 -1.36
CA ASN A 14 -3.63 12.85 0.02
C ASN A 14 -4.53 11.96 0.87
N LEU A 15 -3.94 11.22 1.81
CA LEU A 15 -4.63 10.50 2.86
C LEU A 15 -5.35 11.50 3.76
N LYS A 16 -6.66 11.26 3.96
CA LYS A 16 -7.47 12.08 4.88
C LYS A 16 -7.07 11.84 6.34
N VAL A 17 -6.58 10.64 6.67
CA VAL A 17 -6.13 10.21 7.99
C VAL A 17 -4.96 9.26 7.80
N ASP A 18 -4.01 9.29 8.73
CA ASP A 18 -2.91 8.31 8.77
C ASP A 18 -3.47 6.89 8.69
N SER A 19 -2.86 6.09 7.81
CA SER A 19 -3.41 4.81 7.38
C SER A 19 -2.36 3.72 7.49
N CYS A 20 -2.75 2.47 7.24
CA CYS A 20 -1.80 1.38 7.16
C CYS A 20 -2.09 0.42 6.01
N ILE A 21 -1.03 -0.11 5.41
CA ILE A 21 -1.08 -1.17 4.40
C ILE A 21 -0.99 -2.50 5.15
N ARG A 22 -1.98 -3.37 4.97
CA ARG A 22 -1.96 -4.73 5.50
C ARG A 22 -1.32 -5.67 4.48
N VAL A 23 -0.11 -6.14 4.77
CA VAL A 23 0.61 -7.06 3.88
C VAL A 23 0.10 -8.50 3.99
N ASP A 24 -0.60 -8.84 5.08
CA ASP A 24 -1.26 -10.14 5.27
C ASP A 24 -2.54 -10.32 4.42
N LYS A 25 -3.01 -9.27 3.74
CA LYS A 25 -4.29 -9.26 3.01
C LYS A 25 -4.09 -8.94 1.54
N ILE A 26 -3.65 -9.94 0.78
CA ILE A 26 -3.44 -9.85 -0.67
C ILE A 26 -4.61 -10.54 -1.37
N TYR A 27 -5.29 -9.81 -2.25
CA TYR A 27 -6.43 -10.31 -3.02
C TYR A 27 -6.30 -9.91 -4.49
N THR A 28 -6.85 -10.72 -5.38
CA THR A 28 -7.01 -10.37 -6.79
C THR A 28 -8.31 -9.60 -6.98
N LEU A 29 -8.25 -8.43 -7.61
CA LEU A 29 -9.41 -7.60 -7.94
C LEU A 29 -9.48 -7.38 -9.45
N SER A 30 -10.70 -7.37 -9.99
CA SER A 30 -10.93 -7.03 -11.41
C SER A 30 -10.64 -5.55 -11.64
N GLN A 31 -9.92 -5.20 -12.71
CA GLN A 31 -9.63 -3.79 -13.02
C GLN A 31 -10.89 -2.99 -13.35
N ASN A 32 -11.96 -3.66 -13.82
CA ASN A 32 -13.23 -3.02 -14.18
C ASN A 32 -13.96 -2.37 -12.99
N ILE A 33 -13.67 -2.78 -11.75
CA ILE A 33 -14.31 -2.18 -10.55
C ILE A 33 -13.53 -0.98 -10.00
N VAL A 34 -12.37 -0.66 -10.57
CA VAL A 34 -11.52 0.45 -10.11
C VAL A 34 -12.07 1.76 -10.68
N VAL A 35 -12.75 2.54 -9.84
CA VAL A 35 -13.39 3.80 -10.25
C VAL A 35 -12.37 4.88 -10.63
N LYS A 36 -11.30 5.02 -9.84
CA LYS A 36 -10.23 5.99 -10.08
C LYS A 36 -8.98 5.67 -9.26
N LYS A 37 -7.84 6.19 -9.72
CA LYS A 37 -6.60 6.21 -8.93
C LYS A 37 -6.72 7.23 -7.80
N PHE A 38 -6.51 6.79 -6.57
CA PHE A 38 -6.53 7.66 -5.38
C PHE A 38 -5.17 8.34 -5.14
N GLY A 39 -4.08 7.60 -5.34
CA GLY A 39 -2.73 8.08 -5.06
C GLY A 39 -1.68 7.04 -5.40
N LYS A 40 -0.43 7.36 -5.11
CA LYS A 40 0.74 6.51 -5.33
C LYS A 40 1.68 6.65 -4.14
N VAL A 41 2.02 5.53 -3.50
CA VAL A 41 3.03 5.49 -2.45
C VAL A 41 4.44 5.62 -3.02
N THR A 42 5.40 6.04 -2.19
CA THR A 42 6.82 6.10 -2.56
C THR A 42 7.39 4.70 -2.83
N SER A 43 8.47 4.67 -3.62
CA SER A 43 9.22 3.43 -3.87
C SER A 43 9.77 2.81 -2.59
N HIS A 44 10.11 3.64 -1.60
CA HIS A 44 10.56 3.19 -0.29
C HIS A 44 9.50 2.34 0.43
N VAL A 45 8.26 2.84 0.50
CA VAL A 45 7.13 2.11 1.11
C VAL A 45 6.84 0.82 0.34
N MET A 46 6.88 0.87 -1.00
CA MET A 46 6.69 -0.32 -1.83
C MET A 46 7.76 -1.40 -1.57
N ASN A 47 9.01 -1.00 -1.35
CA ASN A 47 10.07 -1.94 -0.99
C ASN A 47 9.85 -2.55 0.40
N GLN A 48 9.40 -1.75 1.38
CA GLN A 48 9.02 -2.29 2.69
C GLN A 48 7.87 -3.31 2.58
N VAL A 49 6.87 -3.03 1.74
CA VAL A 49 5.75 -3.95 1.46
C VAL A 49 6.29 -5.29 0.92
N LYS A 50 7.17 -5.25 -0.08
CA LYS A 50 7.76 -6.46 -0.67
C LYS A 50 8.54 -7.29 0.36
N ASN A 51 9.39 -6.64 1.16
CA ASN A 51 10.17 -7.33 2.18
C ASN A 51 9.28 -8.02 3.21
N LYS A 52 8.21 -7.35 3.68
CA LYS A 52 7.28 -7.96 4.64
C LYS A 52 6.43 -9.08 4.02
N ILE A 53 6.15 -9.03 2.72
CA ILE A 53 5.48 -10.13 2.02
C ILE A 53 6.41 -11.34 1.91
N ASP A 54 7.69 -11.13 1.62
CA ASP A 54 8.70 -12.20 1.59
C ASP A 54 8.83 -12.88 2.97
N GLU A 55 8.87 -12.08 4.05
CA GLU A 55 8.84 -12.59 5.43
C GLU A 55 7.58 -13.40 5.78
N LEU A 56 6.46 -13.19 5.08
CA LEU A 56 5.20 -13.89 5.32
C LEU A 56 5.05 -15.18 4.51
N ILE A 57 5.74 -15.28 3.38
CA ILE A 57 5.69 -16.44 2.48
C ILE A 57 6.78 -17.45 2.86
N LYS A 58 7.84 -16.99 3.53
CA LYS A 58 8.95 -17.81 4.02
C LYS A 58 8.61 -18.55 5.33
#